data_AF-A0A4S4N0G3-F1
#
_entry.id   AF-A0A4S4N0G3-F1
#
_cell.length_a   1.000
_cell.length_b   1.000
_cell.length_c   1.000
_cell.angle_alpha   90.00
_cell.angle_beta   90.00
_cell.angle_gamma   90.00
#
_symmetry.space_group_name_H-M   'P 1'
#
loop_
_entity.id
_entity.type
_entity.pdbx_description
1 polymer ?
#
loop_
_entity_poly.entity_id
_entity_poly.type
_entity_poly.pdbx_seq_one_letter_code
_entity_poly.pdbx_strand_id
1 'polypeptide(L)'
;MKATKCNTCFVPGSEKTLSLCKGCKAAVYCSKECQKKDWPTHKALCRNNKLFADLLKARDESSEGSLDRHTLPDGISMFELNTRMADWVRFHTPAFVGAAAHCLDLASDLAHVNNKVIHIKLRPRSRAEHHDAPGMYFEFLDAYAVDVDEAATWADPWPYLMMGLRQFQEESARDGRGGVTAAMVEAAPLDVQAVPLGSFGLSGMKYRKTETTWKQSMKYYINNGKKYSPHRR
;
A
#
# COMPACT_ATOMS: atom_id res chain seq x y z
N MET A 1 -2.38 14.73 4.16
CA MET A 1 -2.79 13.88 5.31
C MET A 1 -1.56 13.48 6.12
N LYS A 2 -1.64 13.46 7.47
CA LYS A 2 -0.48 13.14 8.33
C LYS A 2 -0.21 11.63 8.33
N ALA A 3 1.04 11.26 8.06
CA ALA A 3 1.50 9.88 8.16
C ALA A 3 1.40 9.36 9.59
N THR A 4 1.26 8.03 9.76
CA THR A 4 0.91 7.43 11.06
C THR A 4 2.12 7.16 11.94
N LYS A 5 3.26 6.77 11.37
CA LYS A 5 4.51 6.50 12.10
C LYS A 5 5.76 6.71 11.24
N CYS A 6 6.90 6.99 11.88
CA CYS A 6 8.20 7.05 11.21
C CYS A 6 8.61 5.67 10.66
N ASN A 7 9.16 5.62 9.44
CA ASN A 7 9.64 4.38 8.82
C ASN A 7 10.85 3.76 9.54
N THR A 8 11.61 4.55 10.30
CA THR A 8 12.86 4.09 10.94
C THR A 8 12.67 3.72 12.41
N CYS A 9 12.02 4.59 13.19
CA CYS A 9 11.90 4.42 14.64
C CYS A 9 10.46 4.18 15.11
N PHE A 10 9.51 4.11 14.18
CA PHE A 10 8.10 3.82 14.44
C PHE A 10 7.37 4.79 15.39
N VAL A 11 8.01 5.91 15.77
CA VAL A 11 7.36 6.97 16.55
C VAL A 11 6.11 7.48 15.83
N PRO A 12 4.96 7.58 16.52
CA PRO A 12 3.72 7.97 15.89
C PRO A 12 3.72 9.46 15.53
N GLY A 13 2.95 9.81 14.50
CA GLY A 13 2.77 11.20 14.07
C GLY A 13 2.03 12.09 15.08
N SER A 14 1.44 11.48 16.12
CA SER A 14 0.87 12.18 17.29
C SER A 14 1.94 12.67 18.26
N GLU A 15 3.12 12.05 18.27
CA GLU A 15 4.23 12.39 19.17
C GLU A 15 5.28 13.25 18.47
N LYS A 16 5.60 12.97 17.20
CA LYS A 16 6.55 13.77 16.43
C LYS A 16 5.99 14.17 15.06
N THR A 17 6.32 15.38 14.63
CA THR A 17 6.03 15.82 13.26
C THR A 17 6.78 14.93 12.27
N LEU A 18 6.06 14.30 11.36
CA LEU A 18 6.62 13.46 10.30
C LEU A 18 6.70 14.24 8.99
N SER A 19 7.83 14.09 8.30
CA SER A 19 8.06 14.68 6.98
C SER A 19 8.20 13.57 5.94
N LEU A 20 7.63 13.79 4.77
CA LEU A 20 7.78 12.89 3.62
C LEU A 20 9.21 12.96 3.09
N CYS A 21 9.70 11.84 2.57
CA CYS A 21 10.91 11.80 1.77
C CYS A 21 10.76 12.77 0.58
N LYS A 22 11.66 13.74 0.47
CA LYS A 22 11.59 14.77 -0.58
C LYS A 22 11.77 14.20 -1.99
N GLY A 23 12.41 13.03 -2.12
CA GLY A 23 12.63 12.36 -3.40
C GLY A 23 11.37 11.66 -3.91
N CYS A 24 10.93 10.61 -3.20
CA CYS A 24 9.84 9.75 -3.65
C CYS A 24 8.47 10.07 -3.06
N LYS A 25 8.40 10.88 -1.99
CA LYS A 25 7.18 11.15 -1.20
C LYS A 25 6.45 9.92 -0.65
N ALA A 26 7.07 8.74 -0.67
CA ALA A 26 6.48 7.48 -0.21
C ALA A 26 6.83 7.12 1.24
N ALA A 27 8.08 7.37 1.67
CA ALA A 27 8.52 7.13 3.05
C ALA A 27 8.38 8.39 3.92
N VAL A 28 8.26 8.20 5.23
CA VAL A 28 8.03 9.27 6.23
C VAL A 28 9.00 9.15 7.40
N TYR A 29 9.55 10.28 7.82
CA TYR A 29 10.56 10.33 8.87
C TYR A 29 10.30 11.45 9.86
N CYS A 30 10.56 11.22 11.14
CA CYS A 30 10.48 12.25 12.17
C CYS A 30 11.70 13.20 12.16
N SER A 31 12.81 12.79 11.53
CA SER A 31 14.03 13.58 11.48
C SER A 31 14.95 13.17 10.31
N LYS A 32 15.97 13.99 10.03
CA LYS A 32 16.99 13.68 9.00
C LYS A 32 17.85 12.48 9.39
N GLU A 33 18.05 12.25 10.68
CA GLU A 33 18.81 11.13 11.22
C GLU A 33 18.08 9.81 10.94
N CYS A 34 16.75 9.77 11.14
CA CYS A 34 15.94 8.61 10.76
C CYS A 34 16.01 8.34 9.26
N GLN A 35 15.87 9.38 8.43
CA GLN A 35 16.00 9.24 6.98
C GLN A 35 17.39 8.71 6.57
N LYS A 36 18.47 9.21 7.17
CA LYS A 36 19.84 8.73 6.90
C LYS A 36 20.04 7.28 7.32
N LYS A 37 19.49 6.87 8.46
CA LYS A 37 19.58 5.49 8.96
C LYS A 37 18.84 4.50 8.05
N ASP A 38 17.70 4.90 7.50
CA ASP A 38 16.91 4.09 6.55
C ASP A 38 17.45 4.19 5.10
N TRP A 39 18.38 5.09 4.81
CA TRP A 39 18.85 5.32 3.43
C TRP A 39 19.45 4.09 2.73
N PRO A 40 20.27 3.24 3.38
CA PRO A 40 20.85 2.06 2.72
C PRO A 40 19.78 1.13 2.12
N THR A 41 18.67 0.95 2.82
CA THR A 41 17.53 0.11 2.42
C THR A 41 16.52 0.87 1.56
N HIS A 42 16.30 2.16 1.82
CA HIS A 42 15.31 2.98 1.10
C HIS A 42 15.78 3.48 -0.27
N LYS A 43 17.09 3.63 -0.50
CA LYS A 43 17.65 4.31 -1.69
C LYS A 43 17.14 3.73 -3.01
N ALA A 44 17.11 2.40 -3.15
CA ALA A 44 16.64 1.75 -4.36
C ALA A 44 15.16 2.04 -4.62
N LEU A 45 14.30 1.81 -3.62
CA LEU A 45 12.87 2.13 -3.67
C LEU A 45 12.62 3.61 -3.98
N CYS A 46 13.39 4.51 -3.35
CA CYS A 46 13.27 5.94 -3.58
C CYS A 46 13.55 6.32 -5.04
N ARG A 47 14.55 5.70 -5.65
CA ARG A 47 14.91 5.94 -7.07
C ARG A 47 13.83 5.41 -7.99
N ASN A 48 13.33 4.19 -7.76
CA ASN A 48 12.29 3.58 -8.59
C ASN A 48 11.00 4.40 -8.54
N ASN A 49 10.55 4.80 -7.35
CA ASN A 49 9.35 5.62 -7.19
C ASN A 49 9.49 6.99 -7.87
N LYS A 50 10.68 7.60 -7.79
CA LYS A 50 10.95 8.88 -8.47
C LYS A 50 10.94 8.70 -9.98
N LEU A 51 11.64 7.67 -10.50
CA LEU A 51 11.68 7.36 -11.92
C LEU A 51 10.27 7.12 -12.47
N PHE A 52 9.47 6.32 -11.79
CA PHE A 52 8.09 6.04 -12.19
C PHE A 52 7.24 7.32 -12.24
N ALA A 53 7.34 8.17 -11.21
CA ALA A 53 6.66 9.46 -11.20
C ALA A 53 7.10 10.38 -12.35
N ASP A 54 8.38 10.38 -12.70
CA ASP A 54 8.91 11.19 -13.80
C ASP A 54 8.50 10.62 -15.18
N LEU A 55 8.44 9.30 -15.34
CA LEU A 55 7.90 8.63 -16.54
C LEU A 55 6.42 8.95 -16.76
N LEU A 56 5.61 8.95 -15.69
CA LEU A 56 4.19 9.30 -15.79
C LEU A 56 3.97 10.78 -16.20
N LYS A 57 4.84 11.69 -15.75
CA LYS A 57 4.79 13.09 -16.20
C LYS A 57 5.18 13.23 -17.66
N ALA A 58 6.24 12.55 -18.09
CA ALA A 58 6.66 12.55 -19.49
C ALA A 58 5.57 11.97 -20.41
N ARG A 59 4.86 10.93 -19.96
CA ARG A 59 3.70 10.37 -20.67
C ARG A 59 2.56 11.38 -20.77
N ASP A 60 2.30 12.16 -19.73
CA ASP A 60 1.24 13.18 -19.73
C ASP A 60 1.44 14.26 -20.81
N GLU A 61 2.69 14.52 -21.18
CA GLU A 61 3.07 15.46 -22.25
C GLU A 61 3.02 14.83 -23.66
N SER A 62 2.77 13.52 -23.77
CA SER A 62 2.74 12.79 -25.05
C SER A 62 1.33 12.69 -25.66
N SER A 63 1.26 12.24 -26.91
CA SER A 63 -0.01 11.91 -27.56
C SER A 63 -0.78 10.79 -26.83
N GLU A 64 -0.06 9.83 -26.23
CA GLU A 64 -0.66 8.77 -25.42
C GLU A 64 -1.29 9.34 -24.15
N GLY A 65 -0.63 10.31 -23.49
CA GLY A 65 -1.21 11.01 -22.34
C GLY A 65 -2.50 11.75 -22.68
N SER A 66 -2.58 12.31 -23.89
CA SER A 66 -3.83 12.91 -24.39
C SER A 66 -4.95 11.88 -24.54
N LEU A 67 -4.64 10.66 -25.00
CA LEU A 67 -5.62 9.57 -25.10
C LEU A 67 -6.05 9.06 -23.72
N ASP A 68 -5.13 8.93 -22.76
CA ASP A 68 -5.44 8.50 -21.39
C ASP A 68 -6.51 9.39 -20.75
N ARG A 69 -6.41 10.72 -20.95
CA ARG A 69 -7.40 11.67 -20.41
C ARG A 69 -8.81 11.45 -20.95
N HIS A 70 -8.98 10.82 -22.10
CA HIS A 70 -10.33 10.50 -22.62
C HIS A 70 -10.95 9.28 -21.94
N THR A 71 -10.12 8.38 -21.38
CA THR A 71 -10.58 7.15 -20.73
C THR A 71 -10.63 7.27 -19.21
N LEU A 72 -9.83 8.17 -18.64
CA LEU A 72 -9.77 8.41 -17.20
C LEU A 72 -10.91 9.30 -16.69
N PRO A 73 -11.42 9.06 -15.47
CA PRO A 73 -12.42 9.92 -14.86
C PRO A 73 -11.94 11.38 -14.75
N ASP A 74 -12.84 12.32 -15.01
CA ASP A 74 -12.60 13.76 -14.94
C ASP A 74 -11.46 14.29 -15.84
N GLY A 75 -11.01 13.51 -16.83
CA GLY A 75 -9.93 13.93 -17.72
C GLY A 75 -8.57 14.12 -17.04
N ILE A 76 -8.35 13.46 -15.91
CA ILE A 76 -7.07 13.54 -15.18
C ILE A 76 -5.97 12.80 -15.94
N SER A 77 -4.71 13.15 -15.66
CA SER A 77 -3.57 12.41 -16.18
C SER A 77 -3.26 11.15 -15.37
N MET A 78 -2.50 10.23 -15.96
CA MET A 78 -1.97 9.06 -15.25
C MET A 78 -1.11 9.45 -14.05
N PHE A 79 -0.37 10.57 -14.13
CA PHE A 79 0.40 11.09 -13.01
C PHE A 79 -0.48 11.55 -11.84
N GLU A 80 -1.57 12.26 -12.14
CA GLU A 80 -2.55 12.66 -11.13
C GLU A 80 -3.26 11.43 -10.52
N LEU A 81 -3.66 10.45 -11.35
CA LEU A 81 -4.26 9.20 -10.85
C LEU A 81 -3.30 8.45 -9.91
N ASN A 82 -2.02 8.34 -10.26
CA ASN A 82 -1.00 7.73 -9.40
C ASN A 82 -0.78 8.52 -8.09
N THR A 83 -0.85 9.85 -8.15
CA THR A 83 -0.76 10.72 -6.96
C THR A 83 -1.95 10.47 -6.02
N ARG A 84 -3.16 10.36 -6.58
CA ARG A 84 -4.37 9.97 -5.84
C ARG A 84 -4.24 8.57 -5.24
N MET A 85 -3.68 7.60 -5.98
CA MET A 85 -3.41 6.25 -5.47
C MET A 85 -2.50 6.30 -4.24
N ALA A 86 -1.39 7.03 -4.29
CA ALA A 86 -0.47 7.17 -3.15
C ALA A 86 -1.16 7.79 -1.91
N ASP A 87 -1.98 8.83 -2.10
CA ASP A 87 -2.73 9.46 -1.02
C ASP A 87 -3.80 8.53 -0.43
N TRP A 88 -4.50 7.77 -1.28
CA TRP A 88 -5.52 6.79 -0.89
C TRP A 88 -4.92 5.60 -0.14
N VAL A 89 -3.81 5.03 -0.64
CA VAL A 89 -3.05 3.96 0.02
C VAL A 89 -2.62 4.42 1.42
N ARG A 90 -2.06 5.62 1.54
CA ARG A 90 -1.65 6.17 2.85
C ARG A 90 -2.83 6.33 3.82
N PHE A 91 -4.01 6.69 3.31
CA PHE A 91 -5.21 6.81 4.13
C PHE A 91 -5.67 5.44 4.67
N HIS A 92 -5.62 4.39 3.83
CA HIS A 92 -6.14 3.05 4.14
C HIS A 92 -5.09 2.05 4.64
N THR A 93 -3.80 2.39 4.68
CA THR A 93 -2.74 1.46 5.14
C THR A 93 -3.06 0.79 6.50
N PRO A 94 -3.61 1.48 7.53
CA PRO A 94 -4.00 0.82 8.78
C PRO A 94 -5.10 -0.24 8.60
N ALA A 95 -6.00 -0.04 7.63
CA ALA A 95 -7.03 -1.02 7.27
C ALA A 95 -6.43 -2.27 6.64
N PHE A 96 -5.41 -2.11 5.79
CA PHE A 96 -4.76 -3.23 5.11
C PHE A 96 -4.08 -4.18 6.09
N VAL A 97 -3.45 -3.68 7.16
CA VAL A 97 -2.84 -4.53 8.18
C VAL A 97 -3.89 -5.42 8.87
N GLY A 98 -5.04 -4.85 9.24
CA GLY A 98 -6.14 -5.61 9.84
C GLY A 98 -6.78 -6.59 8.87
N ALA A 99 -7.05 -6.16 7.63
CA ALA A 99 -7.62 -7.00 6.60
C ALA A 99 -6.68 -8.16 6.22
N ALA A 100 -5.37 -7.92 6.11
CA ALA A 100 -4.38 -8.95 5.80
C ALA A 100 -4.34 -10.03 6.90
N ALA A 101 -4.44 -9.66 8.18
CA ALA A 101 -4.46 -10.64 9.26
C ALA A 101 -5.60 -11.66 9.13
N HIS A 102 -6.78 -11.22 8.67
CA HIS A 102 -7.93 -12.08 8.43
C HIS A 102 -7.87 -12.78 7.07
N CYS A 103 -7.52 -12.06 6.01
CA CYS A 103 -7.45 -12.57 4.65
C CYS A 103 -6.44 -13.72 4.53
N LEU A 104 -5.28 -13.60 5.18
CA LEU A 104 -4.21 -14.59 5.15
C LEU A 104 -4.35 -15.66 6.24
N ASP A 105 -5.41 -15.62 7.03
CA ASP A 105 -5.65 -16.54 8.14
C ASP A 105 -4.47 -16.67 9.13
N LEU A 106 -3.89 -15.52 9.52
CA LEU A 106 -2.71 -15.48 10.40
C LEU A 106 -3.00 -15.96 11.82
N ALA A 107 -4.28 -16.05 12.19
CA ALA A 107 -4.72 -16.64 13.46
C ALA A 107 -4.45 -18.15 13.52
N SER A 108 -4.62 -18.83 12.39
CA SER A 108 -4.41 -20.28 12.30
C SER A 108 -2.95 -20.62 12.02
N ASP A 109 -2.31 -19.87 11.11
CA ASP A 109 -0.91 -20.08 10.76
C ASP A 109 -0.20 -18.76 10.44
N LEU A 110 0.74 -18.38 11.32
CA LEU A 110 1.56 -17.19 11.12
C LEU A 110 2.53 -17.32 9.95
N ALA A 111 2.87 -18.55 9.50
CA ALA A 111 3.75 -18.76 8.35
C ALA A 111 3.15 -18.19 7.05
N HIS A 112 1.82 -18.04 6.99
CA HIS A 112 1.12 -17.41 5.87
C HIS A 112 1.60 -16.00 5.57
N VAL A 113 2.17 -15.28 6.55
CA VAL A 113 2.73 -13.94 6.31
C VAL A 113 3.89 -13.96 5.31
N ASN A 114 4.59 -15.09 5.19
CA ASN A 114 5.78 -15.19 4.35
C ASN A 114 5.48 -15.69 2.93
N ASN A 115 4.41 -16.47 2.75
CA ASN A 115 4.09 -17.11 1.48
C ASN A 115 2.78 -16.62 0.84
N LYS A 116 2.03 -15.71 1.47
CA LYS A 116 0.81 -15.13 0.88
C LYS A 116 0.81 -13.61 0.92
N VAL A 117 0.10 -13.02 -0.03
CA VAL A 117 -0.20 -11.58 -0.13
C VAL A 117 -1.71 -11.35 -0.24
N ILE A 118 -2.20 -10.17 0.13
CA ILE A 118 -3.58 -9.77 -0.15
C ILE A 118 -3.63 -9.00 -1.46
N HIS A 119 -4.33 -9.52 -2.46
CA HIS A 119 -4.62 -8.81 -3.70
C HIS A 119 -5.91 -8.00 -3.53
N ILE A 120 -5.85 -6.70 -3.80
CA ILE A 120 -6.96 -5.75 -3.65
C ILE A 120 -7.22 -5.13 -5.03
N LYS A 121 -8.42 -5.35 -5.55
CA LYS A 121 -8.85 -4.81 -6.85
C LYS A 121 -9.76 -3.62 -6.65
N LEU A 122 -9.47 -2.53 -7.36
CA LEU A 122 -10.15 -1.26 -7.24
C LEU A 122 -10.50 -0.70 -8.63
N ARG A 123 -11.43 0.28 -8.66
CA ARG A 123 -11.58 1.18 -9.81
C ARG A 123 -11.42 2.64 -9.39
N PRO A 124 -10.87 3.51 -10.23
CA PRO A 124 -10.90 4.95 -10.01
C PRO A 124 -12.34 5.48 -9.93
N ARG A 125 -12.57 6.47 -9.07
CA ARG A 125 -13.84 7.21 -8.97
C ARG A 125 -13.72 8.59 -9.61
N SER A 126 -14.82 9.09 -10.13
CA SER A 126 -14.97 10.49 -10.57
C SER A 126 -15.10 11.45 -9.40
N ARG A 127 -14.89 12.74 -9.64
CA ARG A 127 -15.04 13.82 -8.65
C ARG A 127 -16.44 13.84 -8.05
N ALA A 128 -17.45 13.53 -8.85
CA ALA A 128 -18.84 13.43 -8.41
C ALA A 128 -19.05 12.32 -7.36
N GLU A 129 -18.26 11.24 -7.41
CA GLU A 129 -18.34 10.12 -6.46
C GLU A 129 -17.47 10.33 -5.21
N HIS A 130 -16.30 10.96 -5.35
CA HIS A 130 -15.32 11.04 -4.26
C HIS A 130 -15.28 12.41 -3.54
N HIS A 131 -15.86 13.47 -4.11
CA HIS A 131 -15.91 14.82 -3.50
C HIS A 131 -14.56 15.33 -2.97
N ASP A 132 -13.48 15.09 -3.73
CA ASP A 132 -12.08 15.38 -3.36
C ASP A 132 -11.62 14.79 -2.00
N ALA A 133 -12.33 13.79 -1.47
CA ALA A 133 -11.95 13.07 -0.26
C ALA A 133 -10.94 11.95 -0.58
N PRO A 134 -9.69 12.00 -0.09
CA PRO A 134 -8.67 11.02 -0.50
C PRO A 134 -8.96 9.57 -0.09
N GLY A 135 -9.79 9.36 0.94
CA GLY A 135 -10.26 8.02 1.32
C GLY A 135 -11.26 7.41 0.32
N MET A 136 -11.81 8.22 -0.59
CA MET A 136 -12.86 7.84 -1.54
C MET A 136 -12.41 7.89 -3.00
N TYR A 137 -11.13 8.17 -3.31
CA TYR A 137 -10.63 8.23 -4.69
C TYR A 137 -10.80 6.93 -5.49
N PHE A 138 -10.90 5.79 -4.81
CA PHE A 138 -11.07 4.48 -5.44
C PHE A 138 -12.24 3.73 -4.80
N GLU A 139 -12.97 2.98 -5.63
CA GLU A 139 -13.96 2.02 -5.18
C GLU A 139 -13.35 0.63 -5.03
N PHE A 140 -13.70 -0.07 -3.95
CA PHE A 140 -13.40 -1.48 -3.75
C PHE A 140 -14.21 -2.38 -4.68
N LEU A 141 -13.53 -3.24 -5.44
CA LEU A 141 -14.15 -4.28 -6.26
C LEU A 141 -14.06 -5.65 -5.58
N ASP A 142 -12.86 -6.10 -5.22
CA ASP A 142 -12.63 -7.38 -4.56
C ASP A 142 -11.31 -7.39 -3.78
N ALA A 143 -11.15 -8.36 -2.89
CA ALA A 143 -9.86 -8.71 -2.32
C ALA A 143 -9.76 -10.19 -1.94
N TYR A 144 -8.60 -10.81 -2.11
CA TYR A 144 -8.38 -12.22 -1.77
C TYR A 144 -6.90 -12.50 -1.47
N ALA A 145 -6.63 -13.63 -0.82
CA ALA A 145 -5.27 -14.10 -0.60
C ALA A 145 -4.73 -14.73 -1.88
N VAL A 146 -3.46 -14.51 -2.15
CA VAL A 146 -2.73 -15.12 -3.28
C VAL A 146 -1.41 -15.66 -2.74
N ASP A 147 -1.03 -16.87 -3.13
CA ASP A 147 0.28 -17.41 -2.82
C ASP A 147 1.37 -16.66 -3.61
N VAL A 148 2.48 -16.34 -2.94
CA VAL A 148 3.61 -15.58 -3.50
C VAL A 148 4.23 -16.32 -4.69
N ASP A 149 4.31 -17.65 -4.63
CA ASP A 149 4.83 -18.48 -5.72
C ASP A 149 3.91 -18.43 -6.95
N GLU A 150 2.58 -18.44 -6.74
CA GLU A 150 1.60 -18.30 -7.82
C GLU A 150 1.70 -16.90 -8.44
N ALA A 151 1.66 -15.85 -7.61
CA ALA A 151 1.76 -14.47 -8.04
C ALA A 151 3.05 -14.19 -8.84
N ALA A 152 4.15 -14.86 -8.52
CA ALA A 152 5.41 -14.74 -9.24
C ALA A 152 5.38 -15.30 -10.67
N THR A 153 4.34 -16.05 -11.05
CA THR A 153 4.14 -16.57 -12.42
C THR A 153 3.25 -15.68 -13.29
N TRP A 154 2.65 -14.64 -12.72
CA TRP A 154 1.76 -13.74 -13.44
C TRP A 154 2.53 -12.75 -14.31
N ALA A 155 1.80 -12.02 -15.16
CA ALA A 155 2.38 -11.01 -16.03
C ALA A 155 3.08 -9.89 -15.25
N ASP A 156 3.95 -9.15 -15.92
CA ASP A 156 4.61 -7.98 -15.34
C ASP A 156 3.59 -6.98 -14.77
N PRO A 157 3.88 -6.32 -13.63
CA PRO A 157 5.16 -6.33 -12.90
C PRO A 157 5.24 -7.37 -11.75
N TRP A 158 4.32 -8.32 -11.65
CA TRP A 158 4.17 -9.20 -10.48
C TRP A 158 5.44 -9.97 -10.06
N PRO A 159 6.22 -10.60 -10.98
CA PRO A 159 7.41 -11.35 -10.60
C PRO A 159 8.45 -10.47 -9.88
N TYR A 160 8.65 -9.25 -10.37
CA TYR A 160 9.58 -8.29 -9.77
C TYR A 160 9.13 -7.79 -8.40
N LEU A 161 7.81 -7.60 -8.22
CA LEU A 161 7.24 -7.21 -6.93
C LEU A 161 7.38 -8.32 -5.88
N MET A 162 7.18 -9.58 -6.26
CA MET A 162 7.37 -10.73 -5.37
C MET A 162 8.84 -10.91 -4.97
N MET A 163 9.77 -10.74 -5.91
CA MET A 163 11.20 -10.74 -5.62
C MET A 163 11.59 -9.63 -4.62
N GLY A 164 11.07 -8.41 -4.82
CA GLY A 164 11.27 -7.29 -3.89
C GLY A 164 10.67 -7.55 -2.50
N LEU A 165 9.50 -8.18 -2.43
CA LEU A 165 8.88 -8.58 -1.15
C LEU A 165 9.74 -9.59 -0.40
N ARG A 166 10.28 -10.61 -1.07
CA ARG A 166 11.17 -11.61 -0.45
C ARG A 166 12.42 -10.96 0.14
N GLN A 167 13.06 -10.08 -0.60
CA GLN A 167 14.21 -9.33 -0.07
C GLN A 167 13.83 -8.55 1.19
N PHE A 168 12.67 -7.89 1.19
CA PHE A 168 12.22 -7.12 2.35
C PHE A 168 11.86 -8.02 3.55
N GLN A 169 11.31 -9.21 3.31
CA GLN A 169 11.07 -10.23 4.34
C GLN A 169 12.39 -10.71 4.97
N GLU A 170 13.40 -11.03 4.16
CA GLU A 170 14.74 -11.44 4.63
C GLU A 170 15.40 -10.36 5.49
N GLU A 171 15.31 -9.10 5.05
CA GLU A 171 15.81 -7.95 5.83
C GLU A 171 15.06 -7.80 7.15
N SER A 172 13.73 -7.93 7.14
CA SER A 172 12.91 -7.85 8.35
C SER A 172 13.24 -8.98 9.33
N ALA A 173 13.41 -10.21 8.85
CA ALA A 173 13.79 -11.35 9.66
C ALA A 173 15.18 -11.17 10.29
N ARG A 174 16.18 -10.76 9.50
CA ARG A 174 17.54 -10.46 9.98
C ARG A 174 17.56 -9.39 11.06
N ASP A 175 16.75 -8.35 10.90
CA ASP A 175 16.69 -7.22 11.82
C ASP A 175 15.74 -7.46 13.02
N GLY A 176 15.09 -8.63 13.10
CA GLY A 176 14.12 -8.94 14.15
C GLY A 176 12.88 -8.05 14.12
N ARG A 177 12.45 -7.59 12.93
CA ARG A 177 11.33 -6.65 12.70
C ARG A 177 9.97 -7.35 12.46
N GLY A 178 9.91 -8.66 12.62
CA GLY A 178 8.71 -9.49 12.47
C GLY A 178 8.42 -9.90 11.03
N GLY A 179 7.33 -10.64 10.85
CA GLY A 179 6.84 -11.05 9.54
C GLY A 179 6.38 -9.85 8.71
N VAL A 180 6.60 -9.94 7.39
CA VAL A 180 6.17 -8.93 6.42
C VAL A 180 5.46 -9.62 5.26
N THR A 181 4.29 -9.12 4.89
CA THR A 181 3.57 -9.44 3.65
C THR A 181 3.33 -8.16 2.87
N ALA A 182 2.55 -8.20 1.79
CA ALA A 182 2.15 -7.02 1.03
C ALA A 182 0.63 -7.01 0.77
N ALA A 183 0.09 -5.80 0.72
CA ALA A 183 -1.14 -5.52 -0.01
C ALA A 183 -0.78 -5.17 -1.46
N MET A 184 -1.24 -5.99 -2.40
CA MET A 184 -1.09 -5.79 -3.83
C MET A 184 -2.30 -5.00 -4.33
N VAL A 185 -2.13 -3.69 -4.50
CA VAL A 185 -3.22 -2.77 -4.82
C VAL A 185 -3.27 -2.53 -6.32
N GLU A 186 -4.32 -2.99 -6.99
CA GLU A 186 -4.50 -2.90 -8.44
C GLU A 186 -5.69 -2.01 -8.79
N ALA A 187 -5.51 -1.07 -9.71
CA ALA A 187 -6.57 -0.23 -10.23
C ALA A 187 -6.29 0.20 -11.68
N ALA A 188 -6.89 -0.49 -12.65
CA ALA A 188 -6.72 -0.14 -14.05
C ALA A 188 -7.11 1.34 -14.32
N PRO A 189 -6.36 2.06 -15.17
CA PRO A 189 -5.22 1.59 -15.98
C PRO A 189 -3.84 1.65 -15.27
N LEU A 190 -3.78 1.93 -13.96
CA LEU A 190 -2.53 1.75 -13.21
C LEU A 190 -2.22 0.26 -13.03
N ASP A 191 -0.94 -0.08 -13.13
CA ASP A 191 -0.44 -1.38 -12.71
C ASP A 191 -0.60 -1.59 -11.19
N VAL A 192 -0.44 -2.84 -10.77
CA VAL A 192 -0.43 -3.23 -9.36
C VAL A 192 0.73 -2.56 -8.60
N GLN A 193 0.44 -2.05 -7.40
CA GLN A 193 1.42 -1.48 -6.48
C GLN A 193 1.52 -2.35 -5.21
N ALA A 194 2.74 -2.78 -4.87
CA ALA A 194 2.99 -3.50 -3.64
C ALA A 194 3.14 -2.54 -2.45
N VAL A 195 2.28 -2.70 -1.44
CA VAL A 195 2.30 -1.93 -0.19
C VAL A 195 2.76 -2.87 0.94
N PRO A 196 4.02 -2.76 1.42
CA PRO A 196 4.50 -3.63 2.48
C PRO A 196 3.71 -3.46 3.79
N LEU A 197 3.31 -4.59 4.38
CA LEU A 197 2.60 -4.68 5.65
C LEU A 197 3.47 -5.50 6.60
N GLY A 198 3.91 -4.91 7.71
CA GLY A 198 4.91 -5.54 8.59
C GLY A 198 4.57 -5.51 10.07
N SER A 199 5.55 -5.98 10.87
CA SER A 199 5.47 -6.14 12.32
C SER A 199 4.50 -7.24 12.78
N PHE A 200 4.15 -8.17 11.88
CA PHE A 200 3.39 -9.36 12.25
C PHE A 200 4.22 -10.22 13.20
N GLY A 201 3.62 -10.68 14.30
CA GLY A 201 4.32 -11.46 15.33
C GLY A 201 5.22 -10.67 16.29
N LEU A 202 5.43 -9.36 16.08
CA LEU A 202 6.24 -8.52 16.98
C LEU A 202 5.46 -7.84 18.11
N SER A 203 4.16 -8.04 18.17
CA SER A 203 3.33 -7.51 19.24
C SER A 203 2.54 -8.65 19.88
N GLY A 204 2.13 -8.50 21.14
CA GLY A 204 1.15 -9.36 21.79
C GLY A 204 -0.26 -9.32 21.15
N MET A 205 -0.37 -8.86 19.89
CA MET A 205 -1.54 -8.94 19.03
C MET A 205 -1.83 -10.41 18.78
N LYS A 206 -2.61 -11.00 19.68
CA LYS A 206 -3.17 -12.33 19.50
C LYS A 206 -4.21 -12.24 18.39
N TYR A 207 -3.88 -12.76 17.22
CA TYR A 207 -4.85 -13.06 16.17
C TYR A 207 -5.72 -14.21 16.70
N ARG A 208 -6.73 -13.90 17.51
CA ARG A 208 -7.50 -14.92 18.24
C ARG A 208 -8.43 -15.72 17.33
N LYS A 209 -8.86 -15.11 16.21
CA LYS A 209 -9.78 -15.69 15.25
C LYS A 209 -9.74 -14.92 13.93
N THR A 210 -9.92 -15.63 12.84
CA THR A 210 -10.18 -15.06 11.52
C THR A 210 -11.67 -14.74 11.36
N GLU A 211 -11.98 -13.49 11.06
CA GLU A 211 -13.36 -13.02 10.89
C GLU A 211 -13.80 -13.23 9.44
N THR A 212 -14.82 -14.04 9.19
CA THR A 212 -15.27 -14.35 7.82
C THR A 212 -15.87 -13.15 7.09
N THR A 213 -16.30 -12.11 7.82
CA THR A 213 -16.87 -10.89 7.26
C THR A 213 -15.85 -9.79 6.97
N TRP A 214 -14.55 -10.09 7.07
CA TRP A 214 -13.47 -9.10 6.90
C TRP A 214 -13.57 -8.37 5.56
N LYS A 215 -13.96 -9.06 4.49
CA LYS A 215 -14.07 -8.50 3.13
C LYS A 215 -15.22 -7.48 3.04
N GLN A 216 -16.37 -7.79 3.62
CA GLN A 216 -17.52 -6.86 3.68
C GLN A 216 -17.17 -5.61 4.50
N SER A 217 -16.50 -5.80 5.64
CA SER A 217 -16.02 -4.68 6.45
C SER A 217 -15.04 -3.80 5.67
N MET A 218 -14.09 -4.41 4.97
CA MET A 218 -13.12 -3.69 4.14
C MET A 218 -13.81 -2.90 3.02
N LYS A 219 -14.74 -3.52 2.29
CA LYS A 219 -15.59 -2.85 1.28
C LYS A 219 -16.30 -1.63 1.87
N TYR A 220 -16.91 -1.78 3.06
CA TYR A 220 -17.59 -0.69 3.74
C TYR A 220 -16.63 0.46 4.08
N TYR A 221 -15.48 0.19 4.70
CA TYR A 221 -14.53 1.24 5.09
C TYR A 221 -13.96 1.97 3.87
N ILE A 222 -13.56 1.25 2.83
CA ILE A 222 -13.02 1.83 1.59
C ILE A 222 -14.07 2.67 0.89
N ASN A 223 -15.25 2.10 0.59
CA ASN A 223 -16.24 2.78 -0.25
C ASN A 223 -16.83 4.03 0.42
N ASN A 224 -16.77 4.11 1.75
CA ASN A 224 -17.25 5.26 2.54
C ASN A 224 -16.12 6.18 3.04
N GLY A 225 -14.87 5.97 2.62
CA GLY A 225 -13.73 6.80 3.04
C GLY A 225 -13.49 6.81 4.56
N LYS A 226 -13.83 5.72 5.25
CA LYS A 226 -13.69 5.59 6.70
C LYS A 226 -12.38 4.90 7.06
N LYS A 227 -11.70 5.40 8.09
CA LYS A 227 -10.54 4.71 8.65
C LYS A 227 -10.99 3.42 9.35
N TYR A 228 -10.24 2.35 9.16
CA TYR A 228 -10.44 1.11 9.91
C TYR A 228 -10.27 1.34 11.41
N SER A 229 -11.22 0.85 12.19
CA SER A 229 -11.18 0.88 13.65
C SER A 229 -11.30 -0.55 14.18
N PRO A 230 -10.20 -1.16 14.67
CA PRO A 230 -10.22 -2.54 15.16
C PRO A 230 -11.06 -2.73 16.44
N HIS A 231 -11.64 -1.67 17.00
CA HIS A 231 -12.34 -1.68 18.30
C HIS A 231 -13.82 -1.29 18.25
N ARG A 232 -14.38 -1.01 17.06
CA ARG A 232 -15.84 -0.84 16.95
C ARG A 232 -16.49 -2.19 16.67
N ARG A 233 -16.87 -2.86 17.77
CA ARG A 233 -18.09 -3.67 17.79
C ARG A 233 -19.30 -2.75 17.70
#